data_AF-A0A183H3N4-F1
#
_entry.id   AF-A0A183H3N4-F1
#
_cell.length_a   1.000
_cell.length_b   1.000
_cell.length_c   1.000
_cell.angle_alpha   90.00
_cell.angle_beta   90.00
_cell.angle_gamma   90.00
#
_symmetry.space_group_name_H-M   'P 1'
#
loop_
_entity.id
_entity.type
_entity.pdbx_description
1 polymer ?
#
loop_
_entity_poly.entity_id
_entity_poly.type
_entity_poly.pdbx_seq_one_letter_code
_entity_poly.pdbx_strand_id
1 'polypeptide(L)'
;MERRKRRSSLGKYLDKLMENPDKVQRCSEFHMNLRTFYKKRWNCRLKPPHVQGVEVDLFRLYDTVISMGGWQKVYIFLSQNID
;
A
#
# COMPACT_ATOMS: atom_id res chain seq x y z
N MET A 1 -23.45 -14.53 6.24
CA MET A 1 -22.56 -13.63 5.47
C MET A 1 -22.62 -12.26 6.12
N GLU A 2 -21.62 -11.93 6.94
CA GLU A 2 -21.54 -10.63 7.61
C GLU A 2 -21.55 -9.50 6.56
N ARG A 3 -22.64 -8.73 6.54
CA ARG A 3 -22.75 -7.51 5.74
C ARG A 3 -21.58 -6.61 6.12
N ARG A 4 -20.59 -6.44 5.24
CA ARG A 4 -19.50 -5.47 5.42
C ARG A 4 -20.13 -4.09 5.61
N LYS A 5 -20.26 -3.66 6.88
CA LYS A 5 -20.82 -2.35 7.23
C LYS A 5 -20.01 -1.29 6.49
N ARG A 6 -20.65 -0.53 5.60
CA ARG A 6 -20.06 0.66 4.98
C ARG A 6 -19.58 1.57 6.12
N ARG A 7 -18.26 1.67 6.31
CA ARG A 7 -17.65 2.56 7.31
C ARG A 7 -18.17 3.98 7.07
N SER A 8 -18.72 4.61 8.11
CA SER A 8 -19.24 5.97 8.04
C SER A 8 -18.12 6.95 7.66
N SER A 9 -18.48 8.03 6.97
CA SER A 9 -17.55 9.11 6.60
C SER A 9 -16.82 9.65 7.83
N LEU A 10 -17.52 9.78 8.96
CA LEU A 10 -16.96 10.18 10.24
C LEU A 10 -15.90 9.19 10.75
N GLY A 11 -16.14 7.87 10.64
CA GLY A 11 -15.16 6.85 11.03
C GLY A 11 -13.86 6.96 10.21
N LYS A 12 -13.97 7.22 8.90
CA LYS A 12 -12.80 7.46 8.05
C LYS A 12 -12.05 8.74 8.43
N TYR A 13 -12.76 9.78 8.86
CA TYR A 13 -12.16 11.04 9.30
C TYR A 13 -11.42 10.89 10.63
N LEU A 14 -12.02 10.20 11.60
CA LEU A 14 -11.38 9.91 12.89
C LEU A 14 -10.15 9.01 12.70
N ASP A 15 -10.24 7.97 11.89
CA ASP A 15 -9.08 7.13 11.53
C ASP A 15 -7.94 7.98 10.96
N LYS A 16 -8.26 8.94 10.07
CA LYS A 16 -7.29 9.85 9.46
C LYS A 16 -6.66 10.84 10.45
N LEU A 17 -7.43 11.31 11.44
CA LEU A 17 -6.90 12.17 12.52
C LEU A 17 -6.02 11.39 13.51
N MET A 18 -6.26 10.09 13.65
CA MET A 18 -5.47 9.19 14.48
C MET A 18 -4.27 8.59 13.72
N GLU A 19 -4.11 8.88 12.43
CA GLU A 19 -2.93 8.45 11.68
C GLU A 19 -1.68 9.14 12.21
N ASN A 20 -0.65 8.34 12.50
CA ASN A 20 0.62 8.85 12.97
C ASN A 20 1.23 9.79 11.90
N PRO A 21 1.59 11.05 12.26
CA PRO A 21 2.11 12.02 11.30
C PRO A 21 3.38 11.54 10.57
N ASP A 22 4.22 10.74 11.22
CA ASP A 22 5.41 10.14 10.62
C ASP A 22 5.05 9.13 9.52
N LYS A 23 3.91 8.43 9.66
CA LYS A 23 3.40 7.52 8.62
C LYS A 23 2.89 8.31 7.42
N VAL A 24 2.21 9.43 7.66
CA VAL A 24 1.70 10.30 6.58
C VAL A 24 2.87 10.90 5.79
N GLN A 25 3.90 11.38 6.49
CA GLN A 25 5.10 11.93 5.86
C GLN A 25 5.83 10.88 5.02
N ARG A 26 6.09 9.69 5.58
CA ARG A 26 6.71 8.57 4.85
C ARG A 26 5.91 8.14 3.62
N CYS A 27 4.59 8.16 3.71
CA CYS A 27 3.71 7.85 2.57
C CYS A 27 3.86 8.87 1.43
N SER A 28 3.90 10.16 1.76
CA SER A 28 4.09 11.24 0.77
C SER A 28 5.45 11.12 0.07
N GLU A 29 6.52 10.95 0.86
CA GLU A 29 7.89 10.78 0.37
C GLU A 29 8.03 9.54 -0.52
N PHE A 30 7.45 8.41 -0.09
CA PHE A 30 7.43 7.18 -0.88
C PHE A 30 6.84 7.41 -2.27
N HIS A 31 5.66 8.02 -2.36
CA HIS A 31 5.01 8.26 -3.64
C HIS A 31 5.77 9.26 -4.52
N MET A 32 6.38 10.30 -3.92
CA MET A 32 7.19 11.26 -4.66
C MET A 32 8.45 10.59 -5.25
N ASN A 33 9.14 9.80 -4.44
CA ASN A 33 10.33 9.07 -4.85
C ASN A 33 9.99 8.02 -5.93
N LEU A 34 8.88 7.29 -5.77
CA LEU A 34 8.44 6.29 -6.73
C LEU A 34 8.08 6.91 -8.08
N ARG A 35 7.34 8.03 -8.09
CA ARG A 35 7.06 8.77 -9.34
C ARG A 35 8.33 9.26 -10.02
N THR A 36 9.27 9.78 -9.24
CA THR A 36 10.56 10.28 -9.76
C THR A 36 11.38 9.15 -10.36
N PHE A 37 11.42 7.99 -9.69
CA PHE A 37 12.09 6.80 -10.19
C PHE A 37 11.50 6.31 -11.51
N TYR A 38 10.17 6.18 -11.60
CA TYR A 38 9.48 5.76 -12.81
C TYR A 38 9.73 6.71 -13.98
N LYS A 39 9.67 8.02 -13.72
CA LYS A 39 9.97 9.04 -14.74
C LYS A 39 11.43 8.95 -15.21
N LYS A 40 12.39 8.81 -14.29
CA LYS A 40 13.82 8.72 -14.65
C LYS A 40 14.17 7.44 -15.39
N ARG A 41 13.61 6.30 -14.98
CA ARG A 41 14.00 4.99 -15.49
C ARG A 41 13.27 4.60 -16.77
N TRP A 42 11.98 4.95 -16.88
CA TRP A 42 11.11 4.50 -17.98
C TRP A 42 10.36 5.63 -18.69
N ASN A 43 10.59 6.90 -18.30
CA ASN A 43 9.91 8.07 -18.86
C ASN A 43 8.36 7.94 -18.86
N CYS A 44 7.80 7.20 -17.90
CA CYS A 44 6.38 6.92 -17.83
C CYS A 44 5.77 7.45 -16.54
N ARG A 45 4.44 7.66 -16.56
CA ARG A 45 3.67 8.00 -15.36
C ARG A 45 3.41 6.73 -14.56
N LEU A 46 3.68 6.77 -13.26
CA LEU A 46 3.29 5.70 -12.33
C LEU A 46 1.76 5.53 -12.38
N LYS A 47 1.30 4.36 -12.81
CA LYS A 47 -0.11 3.95 -12.75
C LYS A 47 -0.25 2.83 -11.73
N PRO A 48 -0.98 3.04 -10.62
CA PRO A 48 -1.18 2.00 -9.64
C PRO A 48 -1.97 0.81 -10.24
N PRO A 49 -1.60 -0.43 -9.92
CA PRO A 49 -2.32 -1.60 -10.40
C PRO A 49 -3.68 -1.71 -9.72
N HIS A 50 -4.62 -2.37 -10.40
CA HIS A 50 -5.94 -2.66 -9.86
C HIS A 50 -6.07 -4.17 -9.65
N VAL A 51 -6.48 -4.58 -8.45
CA VAL A 51 -6.73 -5.99 -8.12
C VAL A 51 -8.20 -6.10 -7.73
N GLN A 52 -8.94 -6.97 -8.41
CA GLN A 52 -10.39 -7.17 -8.18
C GLN A 52 -11.21 -5.86 -8.24
N GLY A 53 -10.81 -4.93 -9.12
CA GLY A 53 -11.47 -3.63 -9.28
C GLY A 53 -11.15 -2.60 -8.19
N VAL A 54 -10.24 -2.90 -7.26
CA VAL A 54 -9.75 -1.98 -6.23
C VAL A 54 -8.33 -1.56 -6.58
N GLU A 55 -8.08 -0.25 -6.55
CA GLU A 55 -6.73 0.30 -6.72
C GLU A 55 -5.85 -0.12 -5.53
N VAL A 56 -4.67 -0.67 -5.84
CA VAL A 56 -3.75 -1.15 -4.81
C VAL A 56 -3.02 0.04 -4.19
N ASP A 57 -3.12 0.16 -2.87
CA ASP A 57 -2.30 1.07 -2.09
C ASP A 57 -0.84 0.56 -2.04
N LEU A 58 -0.01 1.15 -2.90
CA LEU A 58 1.40 0.79 -3.05
C LEU A 58 2.21 1.04 -1.78
N PHE A 59 1.87 2.06 -1.00
CA PHE A 59 2.58 2.35 0.25
C PHE A 59 2.26 1.31 1.31
N ARG A 60 0.97 0.95 1.48
CA ARG A 60 0.58 -0.14 2.38
C ARG A 60 1.19 -1.47 1.99
N LEU A 61 1.22 -1.79 0.69
CA LEU A 61 1.87 -2.99 0.20
C LEU A 61 3.36 -2.99 0.55
N TYR A 62 4.06 -1.88 0.29
CA TYR A 62 5.46 -1.71 0.62
C TYR A 62 5.72 -1.87 2.13
N ASP A 63 5.00 -1.14 2.98
CA ASP A 63 5.15 -1.20 4.45
C ASP A 63 4.89 -2.61 4.99
N THR A 64 3.89 -3.31 4.44
CA THR A 64 3.59 -4.70 4.81
C THR A 64 4.72 -5.64 4.39
N VAL A 65 5.18 -5.56 3.14
CA VAL A 65 6.26 -6.43 2.64
C VAL A 65 7.57 -6.20 3.40
N ILE A 66 7.91 -4.94 3.70
CA ILE A 66 9.11 -4.60 4.46
C ILE A 66 8.99 -5.07 5.91
N SER A 67 7.83 -4.90 6.57
CA SER A 67 7.63 -5.39 7.94
C SER A 67 7.67 -6.92 8.04
N MET A 68 7.31 -7.63 6.98
CA MET A 68 7.51 -9.08 6.85
C MET A 68 8.96 -9.49 6.51
N GLY A 69 9.88 -8.53 6.43
CA GLY A 69 11.30 -8.75 6.18
C GLY A 69 11.68 -8.83 4.70
N GLY A 70 10.88 -8.25 3.82
CA GLY A 70 11.16 -8.07 2.39
C GLY A 70 10.44 -9.07 1.48
N TRP A 71 10.42 -8.75 0.18
CA TRP A 71 9.66 -9.51 -0.82
C TRP A 71 10.13 -10.96 -0.95
N GLN A 72 11.43 -11.23 -0.72
CA GLN A 72 11.98 -12.58 -0.79
C GLN A 72 11.41 -13.49 0.30
N LYS A 73 11.30 -12.99 1.54
CA LYS A 73 10.69 -13.74 2.64
C LYS A 73 9.21 -13.96 2.42
N VAL A 74 8.50 -12.93 1.93
CA VAL A 74 7.08 -13.05 1.58
C VAL A 74 6.87 -14.10 0.49
N TYR A 75 7.73 -14.11 -0.54
CA TYR A 75 7.65 -15.09 -1.62
C TYR A 75 7.89 -16.52 -1.11
N ILE A 76 8.91 -16.73 -0.28
CA ILE A 76 9.18 -18.04 0.34
C ILE A 76 7.99 -18.48 1.19
N PHE A 77 7.46 -17.58 2.02
CA PHE A 77 6.30 -17.87 2.86
C PHE A 77 5.08 -18.28 2.03
N LEU A 78 4.75 -17.51 0.99
CA LEU A 78 3.62 -17.84 0.12
C LEU A 78 3.85 -19.16 -0.65
N SER A 79 5.08 -19.44 -1.06
CA SER A 79 5.41 -20.70 -1.76
C SER A 79 5.33 -21.93 -0.86
N GLN A 80 5.47 -21.76 0.45
CA GLN A 80 5.37 -22.85 1.44
C GLN A 80 3.96 -23.07 1.99
N ASN A 81 3.02 -22.16 1.73
CA ASN A 81 1.65 -22.19 2.27
C ASN A 81 0.58 -22.31 1.17
N ILE A 82 1.00 -22.52 -0.08
CA ILE A 82 0.13 -22.86 -1.20
C ILE A 82 0.44 -24.31 -1.56
N ASP A 83 -0.11 -25.23 -0.76
CA ASP A 83 -0.32 -26.65 -1.08
C ASP A 83 -1.82 -26.94 -0.97
#